data_AF-A0A1V1WBN5-F1
#
_entry.id   AF-A0A1V1WBN5-F1
#
_cell.length_a   1.000
_cell.length_b   1.000
_cell.length_c   1.000
_cell.angle_alpha   90.00
_cell.angle_beta   90.00
_cell.angle_gamma   90.00
#
_symmetry.space_group_name_H-M   'P 1'
#
loop_
_entity.id
_entity.type
_entity.pdbx_description
1 polymer ?
#
loop_
_entity_poly.entity_id
_entity_poly.type
_entity_poly.pdbx_seq_one_letter_code
_entity_poly.pdbx_strand_id
1 'polypeptide(L)'
;MNAKLTILFFLVLVSIASAGLTEKKVQGYLDKKLKDGMVKTALKSIVHKFTKSQYGCAADMDVTGNCQKHCQEAEQADGICHGMKCKCGVPRAYRK
;
A
#
# COMPACT_ATOMS: atom_id res chain seq x y z
N MET A 1 -8.00 -17.49 -20.94
CA MET A 1 -8.26 -16.86 -19.62
C MET A 1 -9.76 -16.77 -19.44
N ASN A 2 -10.32 -17.38 -18.38
CA ASN A 2 -11.75 -17.36 -18.13
C ASN A 2 -12.18 -15.95 -17.69
N ALA A 3 -12.84 -15.20 -18.59
CA ALA A 3 -13.24 -13.81 -18.35
C ALA A 3 -14.03 -13.61 -17.03
N LYS A 4 -14.83 -14.62 -16.65
CA LYS A 4 -15.56 -14.66 -15.38
C LYS A 4 -14.65 -14.62 -14.15
N LEU A 5 -13.49 -15.27 -14.21
CA LEU A 5 -12.51 -15.31 -13.13
C LEU A 5 -11.79 -13.96 -12.99
N THR A 6 -11.45 -13.33 -14.13
CA THR A 6 -10.79 -12.02 -14.18
C THR A 6 -11.68 -10.94 -13.59
N ILE A 7 -12.97 -10.93 -13.95
CA ILE A 7 -13.95 -9.98 -13.41
C ILE A 7 -14.09 -10.14 -11.90
N LEU A 8 -14.08 -11.38 -11.39
CA LEU A 8 -14.15 -11.66 -9.96
C LEU A 8 -12.91 -11.12 -9.22
N PHE A 9 -11.73 -11.28 -9.81
CA PHE A 9 -10.49 -10.70 -9.26
C PHE A 9 -10.52 -9.17 -9.23
N PHE A 10 -10.99 -8.52 -10.30
CA PHE A 10 -11.11 -7.06 -10.33
C PHE A 10 -12.15 -6.54 -9.33
N LEU A 11 -13.29 -7.21 -9.17
CA LEU A 11 -14.29 -6.85 -8.17
C LEU A 11 -13.76 -7.00 -6.75
N VAL A 12 -12.97 -8.04 -6.48
CA VAL A 12 -12.27 -8.22 -5.20
C VAL A 12 -11.28 -7.09 -4.97
N LEU A 13 -10.48 -6.71 -5.98
CA LEU A 13 -9.53 -5.60 -5.86
C LEU A 13 -10.23 -4.25 -5.64
N VAL A 14 -11.33 -3.97 -6.35
CA VAL A 14 -12.11 -2.74 -6.23
C VAL A 14 -12.83 -2.67 -4.89
N SER A 15 -13.39 -3.78 -4.40
CA SER A 15 -14.00 -3.85 -3.06
C SER A 15 -12.97 -3.76 -1.93
N ILE A 16 -11.74 -4.26 -2.16
CA ILE A 16 -10.62 -4.04 -1.25
C ILE A 16 -10.23 -2.55 -1.19
N ALA A 17 -10.22 -1.87 -2.33
CA ALA A 17 -9.88 -0.45 -2.41
C ALA A 17 -10.97 0.48 -1.84
N SER A 18 -12.26 0.14 -2.02
CA SER A 18 -13.38 1.02 -1.64
C SER A 18 -13.88 0.82 -0.20
N ALA A 19 -13.66 -0.35 0.41
CA ALA A 19 -14.24 -0.66 1.72
C ALA A 19 -13.46 -0.12 2.93
N GLY A 20 -12.42 0.70 2.73
CA GLY A 20 -11.58 1.16 3.85
C GLY A 20 -11.09 -0.04 4.68
N LEU A 21 -10.57 -1.07 3.99
CA LEU A 21 -10.12 -2.31 4.60
C LEU A 21 -8.97 -2.02 5.56
N THR A 22 -9.36 -1.81 6.81
CA THR A 22 -8.45 -1.73 7.95
C THR A 22 -7.64 -3.01 7.95
N GLU A 23 -6.32 -2.87 8.06
CA GLU A 23 -5.34 -3.95 8.05
C GLU A 23 -5.79 -5.17 8.88
N LYS A 24 -6.45 -4.93 10.02
CA LYS A 24 -7.05 -5.94 10.91
C LYS A 24 -8.08 -6.85 10.23
N LYS A 25 -8.96 -6.33 9.36
CA LYS A 25 -9.96 -7.12 8.64
C LYS A 25 -9.32 -8.00 7.56
N VAL A 26 -8.33 -7.48 6.83
CA VAL A 26 -7.58 -8.29 5.85
C VAL A 26 -6.78 -9.39 6.54
N GLN A 27 -6.09 -9.05 7.64
CA GLN A 27 -5.35 -10.02 8.45
C GLN A 27 -6.28 -11.10 9.02
N GLY A 28 -7.45 -10.72 9.54
CA GLY A 28 -8.45 -11.67 10.04
C GLY A 28 -9.05 -12.58 8.96
N TYR A 29 -9.24 -12.09 7.73
CA TYR A 29 -9.66 -12.93 6.61
C TYR A 29 -8.57 -13.93 6.20
N LEU A 30 -7.32 -13.48 6.15
CA LEU A 30 -6.15 -14.34 5.90
C LEU A 30 -5.99 -15.40 7.00
N ASP A 31 -6.23 -15.06 8.27
CA ASP A 31 -6.24 -16.01 9.39
C ASP A 31 -7.30 -17.10 9.24
N LYS A 32 -8.49 -16.76 8.72
CA LYS A 32 -9.61 -17.70 8.58
C LYS A 32 -9.49 -18.61 7.37
N LYS A 33 -8.84 -18.14 6.28
CA LYS A 33 -8.75 -18.86 5.00
C LYS A 33 -7.46 -19.67 4.83
N LEU A 34 -6.35 -19.27 5.46
CA LEU A 34 -5.06 -19.94 5.31
C LEU A 34 -4.72 -20.72 6.58
N LYS A 35 -4.39 -22.00 6.42
CA LYS A 35 -3.79 -22.80 7.50
C LYS A 35 -2.43 -22.20 7.85
N ASP A 36 -2.06 -22.25 9.14
CA ASP A 36 -0.79 -21.70 9.61
C ASP A 36 0.39 -22.31 8.85
N GLY A 37 1.23 -21.43 8.31
CA GLY A 37 2.33 -21.80 7.43
C GLY A 37 3.04 -20.58 6.87
N MET A 38 4.22 -20.80 6.29
CA MET A 38 5.11 -19.77 5.78
C MET A 38 4.43 -18.83 4.76
N VAL A 39 3.48 -19.36 3.98
CA VAL A 39 2.66 -18.62 3.00
C VAL A 39 1.76 -17.57 3.66
N LYS A 40 1.15 -17.89 4.80
CA LYS A 40 0.29 -16.97 5.56
C LYS A 40 1.11 -15.80 6.11
N THR A 41 2.30 -16.09 6.63
CA THR A 41 3.23 -15.07 7.15
C THR A 41 3.70 -14.15 6.04
N ALA A 42 4.07 -14.70 4.88
CA ALA A 42 4.49 -13.90 3.72
C ALA A 42 3.36 -12.96 3.24
N LEU A 43 2.14 -13.49 3.05
CA LEU A 43 0.98 -12.70 2.63
C LEU A 43 0.61 -11.62 3.64
N LYS A 44 0.61 -11.92 4.94
CA LYS A 44 0.39 -10.91 5.99
C LYS A 44 1.44 -9.81 5.95
N SER A 45 2.70 -10.16 5.71
CA SER A 45 3.80 -9.18 5.59
C SER A 45 3.64 -8.30 4.35
N ILE A 46 3.23 -8.89 3.22
CA ILE A 46 2.97 -8.15 1.98
C ILE A 46 1.80 -7.19 2.18
N VAL A 47 0.68 -7.67 2.74
CA VAL A 47 -0.48 -6.82 3.03
C VAL A 47 -0.11 -5.71 4.00
N HIS A 48 0.58 -6.02 5.09
CA HIS A 48 1.04 -5.03 6.08
C HIS A 48 1.98 -3.97 5.49
N LYS A 49 2.79 -4.34 4.48
CA LYS A 49 3.65 -3.41 3.75
C LYS A 49 2.85 -2.58 2.74
N PHE A 50 1.93 -3.20 2.00
CA PHE A 50 1.08 -2.53 1.02
C PHE A 50 0.11 -1.53 1.67
N THR A 51 -0.51 -1.89 2.78
CA THR A 51 -1.40 -0.99 3.54
C THR A 51 -0.66 0.22 4.11
N LYS A 52 0.66 0.09 4.30
CA LYS A 52 1.55 1.16 4.75
C LYS A 52 2.17 1.97 3.62
N SER A 53 1.98 1.55 2.35
CA SER A 53 2.36 2.34 1.18
C SER A 53 1.40 3.51 1.05
N GLN A 54 1.92 4.71 1.31
CA GLN A 54 1.18 5.96 1.16
C GLN A 54 1.58 6.60 -0.16
N TYR A 55 0.57 7.05 -0.92
CA TYR A 55 0.75 7.80 -2.18
C TYR A 55 1.77 7.15 -3.14
N GLY A 56 1.81 5.82 -3.18
CA GLY A 56 2.69 5.06 -4.07
C GLY A 56 4.18 5.07 -3.72
N CYS A 57 4.55 5.45 -2.50
CA CYS A 57 5.90 5.29 -2.00
C CYS A 57 6.24 3.80 -1.79
N ALA A 58 7.36 3.36 -2.36
CA ALA A 58 7.96 2.06 -2.10
C ALA A 58 9.49 2.16 -2.09
N ALA A 59 10.13 1.59 -1.07
CA ALA A 59 11.58 1.59 -0.91
C ALA A 59 12.23 2.98 -1.07
N ASP A 60 11.60 4.00 -0.47
CA ASP A 60 11.99 5.41 -0.55
C ASP A 60 11.96 6.04 -1.96
N MET A 61 11.33 5.36 -2.92
CA MET A 61 11.07 5.90 -4.25
C MET A 61 9.58 6.18 -4.40
N ASP A 62 9.27 7.32 -5.03
CA ASP A 62 7.92 7.63 -5.46
C ASP A 62 7.66 6.89 -6.78
N VAL A 63 7.12 5.68 -6.69
CA VAL A 63 6.93 4.81 -7.86
C VAL A 63 5.83 5.34 -8.76
N THR A 64 4.84 6.04 -8.19
CA THR A 64 3.66 6.51 -8.94
C THR A 64 3.66 8.02 -9.17
N GLY A 65 4.62 8.76 -8.61
CA GLY A 65 4.64 10.23 -8.64
C GLY A 65 3.54 10.89 -7.79
N ASN A 66 2.84 10.11 -6.95
CA ASN A 66 1.67 10.61 -6.24
C ASN A 66 2.05 11.25 -4.91
N CYS A 67 3.20 10.90 -4.34
CA CYS A 67 3.70 11.55 -3.14
C CYS A 67 4.09 13.00 -3.44
N GLN A 68 4.80 13.24 -4.55
CA GLN A 68 5.13 14.61 -4.99
C GLN A 68 3.87 15.44 -5.23
N LYS A 69 2.91 14.91 -6.00
CA LYS A 69 1.66 15.62 -6.30
C LYS A 69 0.87 15.95 -5.04
N HIS A 70 0.71 14.97 -4.15
CA HIS A 70 -0.01 15.17 -2.90
C HIS A 70 0.60 16.28 -2.05
N CYS A 71 1.93 16.29 -1.90
CA CYS A 71 2.61 17.31 -1.09
C CYS A 71 2.61 18.70 -1.74
N GLN A 72 2.69 18.77 -3.07
CA GLN A 72 2.54 20.03 -3.79
C GLN A 72 1.13 20.61 -3.66
N GLU A 73 0.10 19.76 -3.74
CA GLU A 73 -1.30 20.19 -3.64
C GLU A 73 -1.70 20.54 -2.19
N ALA A 74 -1.24 19.77 -1.21
CA ALA A 74 -1.64 19.94 0.19
C ALA A 74 -0.84 21.02 0.92
N GLU A 75 0.48 21.07 0.71
CA GLU A 75 1.40 21.88 1.52
C GLU A 75 2.34 22.76 0.68
N GLN A 76 2.19 22.77 -0.65
CA GLN A 76 3.11 23.47 -1.58
C GLN A 76 4.59 23.12 -1.34
N ALA A 77 4.85 21.88 -0.91
CA ALA A 77 6.17 21.40 -0.53
C ALA A 77 6.56 20.15 -1.34
N ASP A 78 7.86 19.86 -1.39
CA ASP A 78 8.35 18.64 -2.03
C ASP A 78 7.92 17.38 -1.28
N GLY A 79 7.46 16.39 -2.05
CA GLY A 79 7.07 15.08 -1.54
C GLY A 79 8.25 14.11 -1.57
N ILE A 80 8.63 13.62 -0.40
CA ILE A 80 9.78 12.72 -0.23
C ILE A 80 9.29 11.41 0.35
N CYS A 81 9.52 10.32 -0.39
CA CYS A 81 9.28 8.98 0.13
C CYS A 81 10.33 8.60 1.18
N HIS A 82 9.85 8.16 2.35
CA HIS A 82 10.64 7.56 3.42
C HIS A 82 10.12 6.15 3.70
N GLY A 83 10.84 5.15 3.18
CA GLY A 83 10.41 3.75 3.12
C GLY A 83 9.15 3.62 2.26
N MET A 84 8.01 3.37 2.90
CA MET A 84 6.71 3.28 2.23
C MET A 84 5.80 4.47 2.54
N LYS A 85 6.28 5.47 3.28
CA LYS A 85 5.50 6.66 3.65
C LYS A 85 5.87 7.84 2.79
N CYS A 86 4.91 8.73 2.54
CA CYS A 86 5.15 10.03 1.93
C CYS A 86 5.32 11.09 3.03
N LYS A 87 6.29 12.01 2.86
CA LYS A 87 6.49 13.15 3.75
C LYS A 87 6.63 14.43 2.92
N CYS A 88 5.99 15.51 3.36
CA CYS A 88 6.06 16.81 2.69
C CYS A 88 7.11 17.70 3.38
N GLY A 89 7.98 18.35 2.62
CA GLY A 89 8.90 19.39 3.11
C GLY A 89 10.03 18.95 4.05
N VAL A 90 10.13 17.65 4.40
CA VAL A 90 11.18 17.15 5.30
C VAL A 90 12.25 16.39 4.50
N PRO A 91 13.43 16.99 4.22
CA PRO A 91 14.54 16.25 3.63
C PRO A 91 14.98 15.12 4.56
N ARG A 92 15.38 13.97 4.00
CA ARG A 92 15.96 12.89 4.81
C ARG A 92 17.22 13.43 5.48
N ALA A 93 17.25 13.41 6.82
CA ALA A 93 18.37 13.87 7.65
C ALA A 93 19.75 13.24 7.33
N TYR A 94 19.79 12.23 6.46
CA TYR A 94 20.99 11.52 6.04
C TYR A 94 21.51 11.90 4.64
N ARG A 95 20.80 12.75 3.87
CA ARG A 95 21.39 13.41 2.70
C ARG A 95 21.90 14.78 3.15
N LYS A 96 23.22 14.85 3.38
CA LYS A 96 23.97 16.10 3.31
C LYS A 96 23.99 16.60 1.86
#